data_AF-A0AAU0XX38-F1
#
_entry.id   AF-A0AAU0XX38-F1
#
_cell.length_a   1.000
_cell.length_b   1.000
_cell.length_c   1.000
_cell.angle_alpha   90.00
_cell.angle_beta   90.00
_cell.angle_gamma   90.00
#
_symmetry.space_group_name_H-M   'P 1'
#
loop_
_entity.id
_entity.type
_entity.pdbx_description
1 polymer ?
#
loop_
_entity_poly.entity_id
_entity_poly.type
_entity_poly.pdbx_seq_one_letter_code
_entity_poly.pdbx_strand_id
1 'polypeptide(L)' 'MDHGLGWYVLAAGWLGHAAWDLAHHRARMVVPRAWAEWCFVVDLLGAAAMIFMP' A
#
# COMPACT_ATOMS: atom_id res chain seq x y z
N MET A 1 7.53 10.67 21.07
CA MET A 1 6.86 10.55 19.77
C MET A 1 5.62 9.70 19.97
N ASP A 2 4.47 10.14 19.51
CA ASP A 2 3.23 9.35 19.53
C ASP A 2 3.40 8.14 18.61
N HIS A 3 3.48 6.95 19.20
CA HIS A 3 3.67 5.71 18.45
C HIS A 3 2.40 5.33 17.66
N GLY A 4 1.21 5.70 18.14
CA GLY A 4 -0.06 5.41 17.48
C GLY A 4 -0.28 6.26 16.24
N LEU A 5 -0.01 7.56 16.31
CA LEU A 5 -0.07 8.43 15.13
C LEU A 5 0.96 8.00 14.07
N GLY A 6 2.19 7.68 14.49
CA GLY A 6 3.21 7.16 13.58
C GLY A 6 2.75 5.87 12.86
N TRP A 7 2.10 4.98 13.60
CA TRP A 7 1.55 3.73 13.06
C TRP A 7 0.45 3.96 12.02
N TYR A 8 -0.51 4.84 12.30
CA TYR A 8 -1.55 5.16 11.33
C TYR A 8 -1.04 5.91 10.10
N VAL A 9 0.01 6.75 10.25
CA VAL A 9 0.68 7.39 9.11
C VAL A 9 1.35 6.35 8.21
N LEU A 10 2.01 5.35 8.80
CA LEU A 10 2.57 4.21 8.05
C LEU A 10 1.48 3.43 7.30
N ALA A 11 0.39 3.08 7.98
CA ALA A 11 -0.74 2.37 7.36
C ALA A 11 -1.36 3.16 6.20
N ALA A 12 -1.52 4.48 6.37
CA ALA A 12 -2.02 5.36 5.32
C ALA A 12 -1.06 5.43 4.12
N GLY A 13 0.26 5.45 4.37
CA GLY A 13 1.29 5.40 3.33
C GLY A 13 1.19 4.11 2.50
N TRP A 14 1.04 2.96 3.15
CA TRP A 14 0.85 1.67 2.47
C TRP A 14 -0.43 1.65 1.63
N LEU A 15 -1.57 2.14 2.16
CA LEU A 15 -2.81 2.25 1.38
C LEU A 15 -2.67 3.18 0.17
N GLY A 16 -1.98 4.31 0.33
CA GLY A 16 -1.70 5.24 -0.76
C GLY A 16 -0.88 4.59 -1.87
N HIS A 17 0.11 3.77 -1.49
CA HIS A 17 0.94 3.05 -2.44
C HIS A 17 0.16 1.95 -3.17
N ALA A 18 -0.70 1.19 -2.47
CA ALA A 18 -1.62 0.25 -3.12
C ALA A 18 -2.54 0.95 -4.14
N ALA A 19 -3.06 2.14 -3.82
CA ALA A 19 -3.86 2.92 -4.78
C ALA A 19 -3.03 3.35 -6.01
N TRP A 20 -1.77 3.72 -5.81
CA TRP A 20 -0.83 4.04 -6.88
C TRP A 20 -0.55 2.84 -7.78
N ASP A 21 -0.32 1.66 -7.22
CA ASP A 21 -0.10 0.43 -7.98
C ASP A 21 -1.32 0.06 -8.82
N LEU A 22 -2.53 0.21 -8.26
CA LEU A 22 -3.77 0.00 -9.01
C LEU A 22 -3.90 0.98 -10.19
N ALA A 23 -3.52 2.25 -10.00
CA ALA A 23 -3.51 3.22 -11.08
C ALA A 23 -2.51 2.83 -12.19
N HIS A 24 -1.30 2.40 -11.83
CA HIS A 24 -0.26 1.98 -12.78
C HIS A 24 -0.60 0.68 -13.49
N HIS A 25 -1.20 -0.27 -12.78
CA HIS A 25 -1.72 -1.51 -13.35
C HIS A 25 -2.74 -1.22 -14.45
N ARG A 26 -3.64 -0.25 -14.23
CA ARG A 26 -4.66 0.17 -15.22
C ARG A 26 -4.05 0.97 -16.37
N ALA A 27 -3.12 1.86 -16.08
CA ALA A 27 -2.47 2.71 -17.08
C ALA A 27 -1.39 1.98 -17.91
N ARG A 28 -0.92 0.82 -17.45
CA ARG A 28 0.15 0.01 -18.07
C ARG A 28 1.42 0.82 -18.35
N MET A 29 1.82 1.63 -17.37
CA MET A 29 2.97 2.54 -17.47
C MET A 29 3.83 2.48 -16.21
N VAL A 30 5.05 3.04 -16.27
CA VAL A 30 6.07 3.15 -15.21
C VAL A 30 6.62 1.81 -14.70
N VAL A 31 5.76 0.87 -14.32
CA VAL A 31 6.14 -0.41 -13.71
C VAL A 31 5.55 -1.58 -14.51
N PRO A 32 6.29 -2.67 -14.73
CA PRO A 32 5.73 -3.89 -15.33
C PRO A 32 4.50 -4.38 -14.57
N ARG A 33 3.49 -4.87 -15.30
CA ARG A 33 2.20 -5.28 -14.73
C ARG A 33 2.33 -6.24 -13.54
N ALA A 34 3.18 -7.25 -13.65
CA ALA A 34 3.38 -8.24 -12.59
C ALA A 34 3.94 -7.61 -11.30
N TRP A 35 4.79 -6.58 -11.43
CA TRP A 35 5.31 -5.86 -10.26
C TRP A 35 4.22 -5.02 -9.60
N ALA A 36 3.40 -4.31 -10.38
CA ALA A 36 2.27 -3.56 -9.85
C ALA A 36 1.25 -4.47 -9.15
N GLU A 37 1.00 -5.68 -9.66
CA GLU A 37 0.13 -6.67 -9.02
C GLU A 37 0.69 -7.14 -7.67
N TRP A 38 1.99 -7.47 -7.64
CA TRP A 38 2.63 -7.94 -6.41
C TRP A 38 2.69 -6.85 -5.34
N CYS A 39 3.15 -5.64 -5.70
CA CYS A 39 3.21 -4.52 -4.76
C CYS A 39 1.82 -4.17 -4.22
N PHE A 40 0.80 -4.12 -5.09
CA PHE A 40 -0.58 -3.89 -4.67
C PHE A 40 -1.04 -4.86 -3.58
N VAL A 41 -0.77 -6.17 -3.76
CA VAL A 41 -1.17 -7.20 -2.79
C VAL A 41 -0.42 -7.03 -1.47
N VAL A 42 0.90 -6.82 -1.52
CA VAL A 42 1.71 -6.61 -0.32
C VAL A 42 1.25 -5.38 0.44
N ASP A 43 1.11 -4.24 -0.25
CA ASP A 43 0.78 -2.95 0.34
C ASP A 43 -0.63 -2.94 0.94
N LEU A 44 -1.60 -3.54 0.24
CA LEU A 44 -2.97 -3.63 0.75
C LEU A 44 -3.05 -4.54 1.98
N LEU A 45 -2.42 -5.71 1.95
CA LEU A 45 -2.46 -6.66 3.07
C LEU A 45 -1.67 -6.16 4.28
N GLY A 46 -0.51 -5.53 4.08
CA GLY A 46 0.26 -4.96 5.18
C GLY A 46 -0.45 -3.77 5.82
N ALA A 47 -1.08 -2.89 5.03
CA ALA A 47 -1.92 -1.84 5.58
C ALA A 47 -3.10 -2.42 6.39
N ALA A 48 -3.77 -3.46 5.86
CA ALA A 48 -4.85 -4.13 6.58
C ALA A 48 -4.35 -4.74 7.89
N ALA A 49 -3.18 -5.39 7.90
CA ALA A 49 -2.57 -5.91 9.12
C ALA A 49 -2.30 -4.80 10.13
N MET A 50 -1.75 -3.65 9.71
CA MET A 50 -1.51 -2.52 10.61
C MET A 50 -2.81 -1.98 11.23
N ILE A 51 -3.90 -1.94 10.46
CA ILE A 51 -5.19 -1.39 10.92
C ILE A 51 -5.94 -2.37 11.82
N PHE A 52 -5.95 -3.66 11.47
CA PHE A 52 -6.79 -4.67 12.13
C PHE A 52 -6.03 -5.54 13.15
N MET A 53 -4.70 -5.55 13.10
CA MET A 53 -3.79 -6.29 14.01
C MET A 53 -2.74 -5.32 14.59
N PRO A 54 -3.16 -4.35 15.42
CA PRO A 54 -2.26 -3.35 15.99
C PRO A 54 -1.29 -3.93 17.02
#